data_AF-T2G8G2-F1
#
_entry.id   AF-T2G8G2-F1
#
_cell.length_a   1.000
_cell.length_b   1.000
_cell.length_c   1.000
_cell.angle_alpha   90.00
_cell.angle_beta   90.00
_cell.angle_gamma   90.00
#
_symmetry.space_group_name_H-M   'P 1'
#
loop_
_entity.id
_entity.type
_entity.pdbx_description
1 polymer ?
#
loop_
_entity_poly.entity_id
_entity_poly.type
_entity_poly.pdbx_seq_one_letter_code
_entity_poly.pdbx_strand_id
1 'polypeptide(L)'
;MRCPVSIHRAGVLAVLLPGWGDWHAGRRGRGTLLALACMACLSWLAVVGGVLLLDQLLVMPLPEPPSPRQWTVDPLLQLAAAFLGLVWIWHLGIATAILAARERCREEDGASTPGVQAPQVPQAPWFAVLVSWCAPGTGQIYAGRVRFGLGLLAAYLLGYLTIIPVLQHTLASAAGAASALGAWHGDPPLVLASKIQHLVMALRLEAVFSLPWKLHELLRAFAMADACALLAVPGLSRSAQSGWESASLARLFGHLLLGWLCPGAGQFLQGRERAGWRFFGMFWGLQLAGAILFAADAISLERLSLLQDVGTALAAAAGVEACWRMEDGINPPPSS
;
A
#
# COMPACT_ATOMS: atom_id res chain seq x y z
N MET A 1 -1.98 -12.81 -33.36
CA MET A 1 -2.79 -13.65 -32.45
C MET A 1 -2.79 -12.96 -31.09
N ARG A 2 -3.84 -13.07 -30.26
CA ARG A 2 -3.84 -12.47 -28.91
C ARG A 2 -3.06 -13.40 -27.97
N CYS A 3 -2.15 -12.86 -27.16
CA CYS A 3 -1.48 -13.60 -26.07
C CYS A 3 -2.56 -14.35 -25.25
N PRO A 4 -2.45 -15.67 -25.03
CA PRO A 4 -3.41 -16.47 -24.28
C PRO A 4 -3.37 -16.12 -22.79
N VAL A 5 -2.30 -15.46 -22.31
CA VAL A 5 -2.13 -15.01 -20.94
C VAL A 5 -2.51 -13.54 -20.83
N SER A 6 -3.41 -13.21 -19.89
CA SER A 6 -3.75 -11.82 -19.58
C SER A 6 -2.96 -11.34 -18.37
N ILE A 7 -2.15 -10.30 -18.54
CA ILE A 7 -1.38 -9.68 -17.45
C ILE A 7 -2.32 -9.19 -16.33
N HIS A 8 -3.50 -8.68 -16.67
CA HIS A 8 -4.52 -8.26 -15.71
C HIS A 8 -4.99 -9.43 -14.84
N ARG A 9 -5.33 -10.56 -15.48
CA ARG A 9 -5.76 -11.76 -14.76
C ARG A 9 -4.65 -12.28 -13.86
N ALA A 10 -3.41 -12.31 -14.35
CA ALA A 10 -2.26 -12.71 -13.52
C ALA A 10 -2.12 -11.82 -12.27
N GLY A 11 -2.20 -10.49 -12.43
CA GLY A 11 -2.13 -9.56 -11.30
C GLY A 11 -3.30 -9.71 -10.32
N VAL A 12 -4.55 -9.79 -10.80
CA VAL A 12 -5.73 -10.02 -9.94
C VAL A 12 -5.61 -11.32 -9.17
N LEU A 13 -5.23 -12.42 -9.83
CA LEU A 13 -5.04 -13.71 -9.18
C LEU A 13 -3.93 -13.66 -8.12
N ALA A 14 -2.85 -12.93 -8.38
CA ALA A 14 -1.77 -12.75 -7.40
C ALA A 14 -2.17 -11.87 -6.20
N VAL A 15 -3.06 -10.89 -6.40
CA VAL A 15 -3.64 -10.09 -5.31
C VAL A 15 -4.54 -10.96 -4.43
N LEU A 16 -5.27 -11.91 -5.01
CA LEU A 16 -6.15 -12.82 -4.26
C LEU A 16 -5.38 -13.88 -3.49
N LEU A 17 -4.38 -14.52 -4.12
CA LEU A 17 -3.52 -15.48 -3.45
C LEU A 17 -2.10 -15.48 -4.05
N PRO A 18 -1.06 -15.30 -3.23
CA PRO A 18 0.33 -15.37 -3.71
C PRO A 18 0.61 -16.69 -4.43
N GLY A 19 1.18 -16.60 -5.64
CA GLY A 19 1.53 -17.73 -6.48
C GLY A 19 0.49 -18.11 -7.55
N TRP A 20 -0.78 -17.76 -7.40
CA TRP A 20 -1.81 -18.07 -8.42
C TRP A 20 -1.60 -17.31 -9.73
N GLY A 21 -1.18 -16.05 -9.66
CA GLY A 21 -0.85 -15.29 -10.86
C GLY A 21 0.32 -15.87 -11.64
N ASP A 22 1.34 -16.38 -10.94
CA ASP A 22 2.48 -17.07 -11.55
C ASP A 22 2.08 -18.39 -12.22
N TRP A 23 1.18 -19.16 -11.60
CA TRP A 23 0.57 -20.34 -12.21
C TRP A 23 -0.18 -19.99 -13.50
N HIS A 24 -1.00 -18.95 -13.48
CA HIS A 24 -1.73 -18.48 -14.67
C HIS A 24 -0.77 -18.07 -15.79
N ALA A 25 0.37 -17.46 -15.45
CA ALA A 25 1.41 -17.09 -16.40
C ALA A 25 2.33 -18.25 -16.83
N GLY A 26 2.04 -19.49 -16.42
CA GLY A 26 2.80 -20.69 -16.80
C GLY A 26 4.04 -20.98 -15.94
N ARG A 27 4.35 -20.16 -14.93
CA ARG A 27 5.49 -20.35 -14.01
C ARG A 27 5.09 -21.19 -12.80
N ARG A 28 4.67 -22.44 -13.03
CA ARG A 28 4.09 -23.33 -12.01
C ARG A 28 4.99 -23.53 -10.78
N GLY A 29 6.27 -23.84 -10.98
CA GLY A 29 7.20 -24.08 -9.88
C GLY A 29 7.33 -22.89 -8.92
N ARG A 30 7.50 -21.67 -9.46
CA ARG A 30 7.57 -20.45 -8.66
C ARG A 30 6.25 -20.16 -7.93
N GLY A 31 5.12 -20.31 -8.62
CA GLY A 31 3.82 -20.11 -8.01
C GLY A 31 3.55 -21.08 -6.85
N THR A 32 3.95 -22.35 -6.98
CA THR A 32 3.83 -23.33 -5.89
C THR A 32 4.69 -22.94 -4.70
N LEU A 33 5.94 -22.51 -4.93
CA LEU A 33 6.83 -22.07 -3.85
C LEU A 33 6.27 -20.86 -3.09
N LEU A 34 5.73 -19.87 -3.80
CA LEU A 34 5.10 -18.69 -3.18
C LEU A 34 3.85 -19.06 -2.38
N ALA A 35 3.00 -19.95 -2.92
CA ALA A 35 1.82 -20.43 -2.22
C ALA A 35 2.18 -21.19 -0.94
N LEU A 36 3.17 -22.10 -1.00
CA LEU A 36 3.67 -22.83 0.17
C LEU A 36 4.27 -21.89 1.21
N ALA A 37 5.07 -20.90 0.80
CA ALA A 37 5.63 -19.90 1.70
C ALA A 37 4.51 -19.08 2.37
N CYS A 38 3.49 -18.67 1.61
CA CYS A 38 2.32 -17.96 2.14
C CYS A 38 1.58 -18.80 3.19
N MET A 39 1.31 -20.08 2.89
CA MET A 39 0.66 -21.00 3.82
C MET A 39 1.50 -21.23 5.10
N ALA A 40 2.82 -21.34 4.97
CA ALA A 40 3.72 -21.44 6.11
C ALA A 40 3.65 -20.19 7.01
N CYS A 41 3.71 -18.98 6.44
CA CYS A 41 3.57 -17.73 7.20
C CYS A 41 2.18 -17.60 7.86
N LEU A 42 1.09 -17.95 7.16
CA LEU A 42 -0.25 -17.95 7.73
C LEU A 42 -0.39 -18.93 8.89
N SER A 43 0.18 -20.14 8.74
CA SER A 43 0.16 -21.16 9.77
C SER A 43 0.96 -20.72 10.99
N TRP A 44 2.13 -20.13 10.78
CA TRP A 44 2.95 -19.57 11.85
C TRP A 44 2.24 -18.42 12.58
N LEU A 45 1.63 -17.49 11.82
CA LEU A 45 0.84 -16.40 12.37
C LEU A 45 -0.33 -16.92 13.23
N ALA A 46 -1.04 -17.94 12.76
CA ALA A 46 -2.15 -18.56 13.47
C ALA A 46 -1.69 -19.26 14.76
N VAL A 47 -0.57 -19.98 14.73
CA VAL A 47 0.01 -20.64 15.91
C VAL A 47 0.43 -19.61 16.96
N VAL A 48 1.23 -18.61 16.58
CA VAL A 48 1.73 -17.59 17.52
C VAL A 48 0.57 -16.74 18.06
N GLY A 49 -0.33 -16.30 17.18
CA GLY A 49 -1.51 -15.55 17.57
C GLY A 49 -2.45 -16.36 18.48
N GLY A 50 -2.62 -17.65 18.21
CA GLY A 50 -3.41 -18.56 19.05
C GLY A 50 -2.80 -18.74 20.44
N VAL A 51 -1.47 -18.90 20.54
CA VAL A 51 -0.77 -18.99 21.82
C VAL A 51 -0.93 -17.69 22.62
N LEU A 52 -0.72 -16.53 21.99
CA LEU A 52 -0.90 -15.22 22.64
C LEU A 52 -2.35 -15.01 23.11
N LEU A 53 -3.33 -15.41 22.31
CA LEU A 53 -4.74 -15.28 22.67
C LEU A 53 -5.10 -16.21 23.85
N LEU A 54 -4.62 -17.45 23.84
CA LEU A 54 -4.86 -18.40 24.93
C LEU A 54 -4.21 -17.92 26.24
N ASP A 55 -3.00 -17.38 26.19
CA ASP A 55 -2.32 -16.77 27.33
C ASP A 55 -3.14 -15.63 27.96
N GLN A 56 -3.77 -14.79 27.13
CA GLN A 56 -4.62 -13.68 27.60
C GLN A 56 -6.00 -14.13 28.11
N LEU A 57 -6.61 -15.15 27.50
CA LEU A 57 -7.95 -15.63 27.86
C LEU A 57 -7.95 -16.52 29.10
N LEU A 58 -6.88 -17.28 29.32
CA LEU A 58 -6.73 -18.19 30.45
C LEU A 58 -6.20 -17.46 31.68
N VAL A 59 -6.83 -16.36 32.12
CA VAL A 59 -6.57 -15.66 33.41
C VAL A 59 -6.70 -16.57 34.67
N MET A 60 -6.83 -17.88 34.47
CA MET A 60 -6.48 -18.87 35.48
C MET A 60 -4.97 -18.79 35.75
N PRO A 61 -4.50 -18.82 37.01
CA PRO A 61 -3.10 -18.99 37.29
C PRO A 61 -2.64 -20.29 36.65
N LEU A 62 -1.98 -20.19 35.49
CA LEU A 62 -1.32 -21.32 34.87
C LEU A 62 -0.38 -21.90 35.93
N PRO A 63 -0.46 -23.21 36.23
CA PRO A 63 0.52 -23.85 37.09
C PRO A 63 1.88 -23.53 36.50
N GLU A 64 2.74 -22.90 37.32
CA GLU A 64 4.04 -22.28 37.01
C GLU A 64 4.37 -22.12 35.52
N PRO A 65 4.53 -20.87 35.01
CA PRO A 65 4.80 -20.64 33.60
C PRO A 65 5.92 -21.58 33.14
N PRO A 66 5.73 -22.32 32.02
CA PRO A 66 6.74 -23.25 31.53
C PRO A 66 8.07 -22.50 31.51
N SER A 67 9.08 -23.09 32.15
CA SER A 67 10.33 -22.40 32.46
C SER A 67 10.77 -21.51 31.29
N PRO A 68 11.18 -20.25 31.52
CA PRO A 68 11.46 -19.25 30.48
C PRO A 68 12.53 -19.64 29.45
N ARG A 69 13.06 -20.87 29.52
CA ARG A 69 13.99 -21.49 28.57
C ARG A 69 13.35 -22.14 27.34
N GLN A 70 12.02 -22.33 27.27
CA GLN A 70 11.44 -23.02 26.11
C GLN A 70 11.15 -22.12 24.91
N TRP A 71 10.94 -20.81 25.12
CA TRP A 71 10.77 -19.84 24.03
C TRP A 71 12.10 -19.13 23.81
N THR A 72 12.84 -19.55 22.78
CA THR A 72 14.12 -18.92 22.41
C THR A 72 13.95 -17.50 21.86
N VAL A 73 12.72 -17.11 21.47
CA VAL A 73 12.39 -15.82 20.86
C VAL A 73 11.07 -15.30 21.41
N ASP A 74 11.00 -13.99 21.70
CA ASP A 74 9.80 -13.25 22.10
C ASP A 74 8.62 -13.53 21.14
N PRO A 75 7.46 -14.03 21.63
CA PRO A 75 6.31 -14.35 20.79
C PRO A 75 5.77 -13.14 20.00
N LEU A 76 5.92 -11.90 20.51
CA LEU A 76 5.53 -10.70 19.77
C LEU A 76 6.44 -10.47 18.56
N LEU A 77 7.74 -10.71 18.71
CA LEU A 77 8.70 -10.64 17.61
C LEU A 77 8.42 -11.73 16.57
N GLN A 78 8.04 -12.94 17.00
CA GLN A 78 7.63 -14.01 16.09
C GLN A 78 6.35 -13.63 15.32
N LEU A 79 5.35 -13.03 15.98
CA LEU A 79 4.13 -12.56 15.34
C LEU A 79 4.44 -11.49 14.29
N ALA A 80 5.27 -10.51 14.64
CA ALA A 80 5.71 -9.44 13.74
C ALA A 80 6.48 -10.00 12.53
N ALA A 81 7.38 -10.96 12.75
CA ALA A 81 8.14 -11.61 11.68
C ALA A 81 7.23 -12.42 10.74
N ALA A 82 6.27 -13.17 11.27
CA ALA A 82 5.32 -13.93 10.48
C ALA A 82 4.43 -13.01 9.62
N PHE A 83 3.92 -11.92 10.22
CA PHE A 83 3.14 -10.90 9.51
C PHE A 83 3.98 -10.24 8.41
N LEU A 84 5.22 -9.84 8.71
CA LEU A 84 6.10 -9.23 7.74
C LEU A 84 6.44 -10.17 6.58
N GLY A 85 6.74 -11.43 6.90
CA GLY A 85 6.97 -12.47 5.90
C GLY A 85 5.76 -12.62 4.97
N LEU A 86 4.55 -12.63 5.52
CA LEU A 86 3.32 -12.68 4.73
C LEU A 86 3.20 -11.48 3.79
N VAL A 87 3.41 -10.26 4.30
CA VAL A 87 3.38 -9.03 3.51
C VAL A 87 4.41 -9.09 2.37
N TRP A 88 5.64 -9.50 2.66
CA TRP A 88 6.71 -9.64 1.67
C TRP A 88 6.33 -10.63 0.57
N ILE A 89 5.89 -11.84 0.94
CA ILE A 89 5.46 -12.88 0.00
C ILE A 89 4.32 -12.38 -0.87
N TRP A 90 3.37 -11.64 -0.30
CA TRP A 90 2.23 -11.10 -1.04
C TRP A 90 2.66 -10.11 -2.12
N HIS A 91 3.49 -9.13 -1.75
CA HIS A 91 3.95 -8.10 -2.68
C HIS A 91 4.87 -8.67 -3.76
N LEU A 92 5.77 -9.59 -3.36
CA LEU A 92 6.61 -10.32 -4.31
C LEU A 92 5.76 -11.13 -5.27
N GLY A 93 4.72 -11.83 -4.79
CA GLY A 93 3.82 -12.62 -5.62
C GLY A 93 3.10 -11.79 -6.69
N ILE A 94 2.65 -10.58 -6.34
CA ILE A 94 2.05 -9.65 -7.32
C ILE A 94 3.08 -9.24 -8.38
N ALA A 95 4.28 -8.85 -7.94
CA ALA A 95 5.34 -8.41 -8.85
C ALA A 95 5.80 -9.52 -9.80
N THR A 96 6.03 -10.73 -9.27
CA THR A 96 6.50 -11.89 -10.06
C THR A 96 5.45 -12.36 -11.04
N ALA A 97 4.16 -12.37 -10.66
CA ALA A 97 3.08 -12.73 -11.56
C ALA A 97 2.95 -11.77 -12.75
N ILE A 98 3.04 -10.46 -12.51
CA ILE A 98 3.01 -9.45 -13.58
C ILE A 98 4.24 -9.61 -14.49
N LEU A 99 5.43 -9.82 -13.92
CA LEU A 99 6.65 -10.08 -14.70
C LEU A 99 6.53 -11.34 -15.55
N ALA A 100 6.03 -12.44 -14.97
CA ALA A 100 5.82 -13.71 -15.66
C ALA A 100 4.91 -13.55 -16.88
N ALA A 101 3.76 -12.91 -16.68
CA ALA A 101 2.77 -12.73 -17.73
C ALA A 101 3.33 -11.86 -18.87
N ARG A 102 4.13 -10.85 -18.53
CA ARG A 102 4.82 -10.00 -19.52
C ARG A 102 5.87 -10.75 -20.32
N GLU A 103 6.73 -11.51 -19.64
CA GLU A 103 7.73 -12.35 -20.29
C GLU A 103 7.07 -13.32 -21.27
N ARG A 104 5.98 -13.96 -20.84
CA ARG A 104 5.26 -14.92 -21.66
C ARG A 104 4.68 -14.29 -22.92
N CYS A 105 4.03 -13.12 -22.81
CA CYS A 105 3.53 -12.43 -24.00
C CYS A 105 4.68 -11.98 -24.93
N ARG A 106 5.83 -11.56 -24.38
CA ARG A 106 7.01 -11.22 -25.20
C ARG A 106 7.58 -12.41 -25.96
N GLU A 107 7.65 -13.59 -25.33
CA GLU A 107 8.14 -14.82 -25.98
C GLU A 107 7.27 -15.20 -27.18
N GLU A 108 5.95 -15.07 -27.05
CA GLU A 108 4.99 -15.40 -28.11
C GLU A 108 4.99 -14.36 -29.24
N ASP A 109 5.09 -13.07 -28.91
CA ASP A 109 5.22 -12.00 -29.91
C ASP A 109 6.56 -12.10 -30.67
N GLY A 110 7.66 -12.36 -29.96
CA GLY A 110 9.00 -12.49 -30.54
C GLY A 110 9.17 -13.73 -31.41
N ALA A 111 8.45 -14.82 -31.11
CA ALA A 111 8.38 -15.99 -31.99
C ALA A 111 7.66 -15.71 -33.32
N SER A 112 6.88 -14.61 -33.40
CA SER A 112 5.98 -14.36 -34.52
C SER A 112 6.64 -13.57 -35.66
N THR A 113 7.60 -12.67 -35.42
CA THR A 113 8.33 -11.97 -36.51
C THR A 113 9.60 -11.25 -36.00
N PRO A 114 10.82 -11.56 -36.49
CA PRO A 114 12.02 -10.78 -36.16
C PRO A 114 11.93 -9.38 -36.78
N GLY A 115 11.84 -8.34 -35.95
CA GLY A 115 11.86 -6.93 -36.36
C GLY A 115 10.58 -6.13 -36.06
N VAL A 116 9.49 -6.79 -35.67
CA VAL A 116 8.29 -6.08 -35.21
C VAL A 116 8.51 -5.68 -33.75
N GLN A 117 8.62 -4.38 -33.48
CA GLN A 117 8.67 -3.85 -32.13
C GLN A 117 7.51 -4.45 -31.32
N ALA A 118 7.84 -5.06 -30.18
CA ALA A 118 6.87 -5.73 -29.31
C ALA A 118 5.63 -4.84 -29.15
N PRO A 119 4.41 -5.36 -29.45
CA PRO A 119 3.21 -4.55 -29.41
C PRO A 119 3.15 -3.84 -28.08
N GLN A 120 3.03 -2.50 -28.15
CA GLN A 120 2.81 -1.66 -26.98
C GLN A 120 1.54 -2.20 -26.33
N VAL A 121 1.73 -2.96 -25.24
CA VAL A 121 0.64 -3.64 -24.54
C VAL A 121 -0.45 -2.58 -24.32
N PRO A 122 -1.69 -2.79 -24.79
CA PRO A 122 -2.80 -1.93 -24.42
C PRO A 122 -3.00 -2.12 -22.92
N GLN A 123 -2.29 -1.30 -22.16
CA GLN A 123 -2.17 -1.34 -20.72
C GLN A 123 -3.37 -0.60 -20.20
N ALA A 124 -4.29 -1.29 -19.52
CA ALA A 124 -5.39 -0.63 -18.86
C ALA A 124 -4.80 0.31 -17.79
N PRO A 125 -4.86 1.63 -17.99
CA PRO A 125 -4.13 2.60 -17.19
C PRO A 125 -4.47 2.48 -15.70
N TRP A 126 -5.77 2.37 -15.42
CA TRP A 126 -6.32 2.20 -14.09
C TRP A 126 -5.77 0.96 -13.36
N PHE A 127 -5.44 -0.11 -14.09
CA PHE A 127 -4.93 -1.33 -13.48
C PHE A 127 -3.50 -1.11 -12.96
N ALA A 128 -2.68 -0.35 -13.68
CA ALA A 128 -1.33 0.02 -13.22
C ALA A 128 -1.37 0.76 -11.88
N VAL A 129 -2.34 1.67 -11.72
CA VAL A 129 -2.56 2.42 -10.48
C VAL A 129 -3.06 1.51 -9.37
N LEU A 130 -4.04 0.66 -9.67
CA LEU A 130 -4.59 -0.30 -8.70
C LEU A 130 -3.51 -1.24 -8.17
N VAL A 131 -2.70 -1.85 -9.05
CA VAL A 131 -1.63 -2.75 -8.59
C VAL A 131 -0.52 -1.98 -7.86
N SER A 132 -0.22 -0.73 -8.23
CA SER A 132 0.71 0.12 -7.46
C SER A 132 0.23 0.41 -6.05
N TRP A 133 -1.08 0.53 -5.86
CA TRP A 133 -1.66 0.68 -4.52
C TRP A 133 -1.53 -0.61 -3.71
N CYS A 134 -1.83 -1.77 -4.32
CA CYS A 134 -1.68 -3.07 -3.67
C CYS A 134 -0.22 -3.42 -3.35
N ALA A 135 0.69 -3.14 -4.28
CA ALA A 135 2.11 -3.40 -4.15
C ALA A 135 2.92 -2.30 -4.88
N PRO A 136 3.48 -1.34 -4.14
CA PRO A 136 4.25 -0.23 -4.73
C PRO A 136 5.35 -0.70 -5.67
N GLY A 137 5.46 -0.04 -6.83
CA GLY A 137 6.38 -0.42 -7.89
C GLY A 137 5.79 -1.39 -8.93
N THR A 138 4.71 -2.13 -8.61
CA THR A 138 4.16 -3.09 -9.57
C THR A 138 3.42 -2.45 -10.75
N GLY A 139 2.91 -1.22 -10.62
CA GLY A 139 2.38 -0.48 -11.77
C GLY A 139 3.46 -0.06 -12.75
N GLN A 140 4.66 0.28 -12.27
CA GLN A 140 5.83 0.56 -13.11
C GLN A 140 6.31 -0.72 -13.82
N ILE A 141 6.30 -1.85 -13.11
CA ILE A 141 6.55 -3.17 -13.71
C ILE A 141 5.50 -3.45 -14.79
N TYR A 142 4.22 -3.18 -14.50
CA TYR A 142 3.11 -3.33 -15.44
C TYR A 142 3.23 -2.36 -16.63
N ALA A 143 3.79 -1.17 -16.43
CA ALA A 143 4.06 -0.18 -17.48
C ALA A 143 5.28 -0.52 -18.34
N GLY A 144 6.21 -1.33 -17.81
CA GLY A 144 7.41 -1.81 -18.51
C GLY A 144 8.71 -1.19 -18.01
N ARG A 145 8.62 -0.30 -17.03
CA ARG A 145 9.75 0.25 -16.29
C ARG A 145 10.17 -0.71 -15.17
N VAL A 146 10.56 -1.94 -15.55
CA VAL A 146 10.81 -3.06 -14.62
C VAL A 146 11.83 -2.70 -13.54
N ARG A 147 13.00 -2.16 -13.91
CA ARG A 147 14.07 -1.82 -12.95
C ARG A 147 13.61 -0.79 -11.91
N PHE A 148 12.90 0.24 -12.37
CA PHE A 148 12.38 1.28 -11.49
C PHE A 148 11.29 0.75 -10.56
N GLY A 149 10.36 -0.05 -11.08
CA GLY A 149 9.33 -0.69 -10.28
C GLY A 149 9.88 -1.66 -9.23
N LEU A 150 10.89 -2.45 -9.57
CA LEU A 150 11.59 -3.31 -8.60
C LEU A 150 12.32 -2.48 -7.52
N GLY A 151 12.94 -1.36 -7.90
CA GLY A 151 13.55 -0.43 -6.96
C GLY A 151 12.55 0.16 -5.96
N LEU A 152 11.38 0.61 -6.45
CA LEU A 152 10.30 1.11 -5.59
C LEU A 152 9.75 0.02 -4.67
N LEU A 153 9.54 -1.19 -5.19
CA LEU A 153 9.09 -2.32 -4.40
C LEU A 153 10.10 -2.67 -3.30
N ALA A 154 11.39 -2.73 -3.64
CA ALA A 154 12.44 -3.00 -2.67
C ALA A 154 12.51 -1.92 -1.59
N ALA A 155 12.47 -0.64 -1.96
CA ALA A 155 12.44 0.47 -1.01
C ALA A 155 11.25 0.38 -0.06
N TYR A 156 10.07 0.05 -0.60
CA TYR A 156 8.85 -0.12 0.18
C TYR A 156 8.92 -1.33 1.13
N LEU A 157 9.46 -2.46 0.67
CA LEU A 157 9.65 -3.65 1.52
C LEU A 157 10.69 -3.43 2.62
N LEU A 158 11.76 -2.69 2.33
CA LEU A 158 12.74 -2.25 3.33
C LEU A 158 12.11 -1.27 4.34
N GLY A 159 11.18 -0.44 3.91
CA GLY A 159 10.39 0.43 4.79
C GLY A 159 9.65 -0.35 5.89
N TYR A 160 9.15 -1.55 5.61
CA TYR A 160 8.54 -2.36 6.66
C TYR A 160 9.52 -2.80 7.76
N LEU A 161 10.80 -2.99 7.43
CA LEU A 161 11.81 -3.34 8.45
C LEU A 161 12.03 -2.19 9.44
N THR A 162 11.86 -0.93 9.00
CA THR A 162 11.98 0.25 9.86
C THR A 162 10.73 0.50 10.70
N ILE A 163 9.61 -0.17 10.38
CA ILE A 163 8.38 -0.16 11.20
C ILE A 163 8.53 -1.09 12.43
N ILE A 164 9.37 -2.14 12.37
CA ILE A 164 9.54 -3.09 13.49
C ILE A 164 9.95 -2.39 14.79
N PRO A 165 10.98 -1.51 14.83
CA PRO A 165 11.35 -0.82 16.06
C PRO A 165 10.22 0.07 16.61
N VAL A 166 9.42 0.69 15.72
CA VAL A 166 8.26 1.50 16.11
C VAL A 166 7.21 0.62 16.78
N LEU A 167 6.94 -0.56 16.22
CA LEU A 167 6.00 -1.52 16.81
C LEU A 167 6.52 -2.04 18.15
N GLN A 168 7.81 -2.38 18.26
CA GLN A 168 8.42 -2.81 19.52
C GLN A 168 8.30 -1.73 20.60
N HIS A 169 8.60 -0.48 20.26
CA HIS A 169 8.45 0.64 21.18
C HIS A 169 7.00 0.83 21.60
N THR A 170 6.06 0.82 20.64
CA THR A 170 4.62 0.95 20.89
C THR A 170 4.12 -0.18 21.80
N LEU A 171 4.57 -1.41 21.57
CA LEU A 171 4.20 -2.57 22.39
C LEU A 171 4.80 -2.49 23.80
N ALA A 172 6.05 -2.04 23.94
CA ALA A 172 6.67 -1.82 25.25
C ALA A 172 5.93 -0.73 26.04
N SER A 173 5.58 0.38 25.39
CA SER A 173 4.76 1.45 25.97
C SER A 173 3.37 0.94 26.36
N ALA A 174 2.75 0.10 25.52
CA ALA A 174 1.48 -0.54 25.82
C ALA A 174 1.58 -1.49 27.03
N ALA A 175 2.63 -2.29 27.13
CA ALA A 175 2.87 -3.20 28.24
C ALA A 175 3.12 -2.43 29.56
N GLY A 176 3.90 -1.34 29.51
CA GLY A 176 4.10 -0.45 30.67
C GLY A 176 2.80 0.24 31.12
N ALA A 177 1.93 0.60 30.17
CA ALA A 177 0.63 1.13 30.50
C ALA A 177 -0.36 0.05 31.00
N ALA A 178 -0.24 -1.19 30.52
CA ALA A 178 -1.00 -2.35 31.00
C ALA A 178 -0.61 -2.77 32.43
N SER A 179 0.65 -2.63 32.82
CA SER A 179 1.04 -2.83 34.22
C SER A 179 0.50 -1.70 35.11
N ALA A 180 0.46 -0.46 34.61
CA ALA A 180 -0.20 0.67 35.27
C ALA A 180 -1.72 0.49 35.38
N LEU A 181 -2.36 -0.19 34.42
CA LEU A 181 -3.78 -0.59 34.48
C LEU A 181 -4.07 -1.51 35.68
N GLY A 182 -3.10 -2.32 36.13
CA GLY A 182 -3.20 -3.06 37.39
C GLY A 182 -3.35 -2.14 38.61
N ALA A 183 -2.80 -0.93 38.56
CA ALA A 183 -3.04 0.10 39.56
C ALA A 183 -4.41 0.78 39.42
N TRP A 184 -5.10 0.62 38.27
CA TRP A 184 -6.44 1.16 38.02
C TRP A 184 -7.57 0.17 38.37
N HIS A 185 -7.23 -0.97 39.00
CA HIS A 185 -8.20 -2.02 39.35
C HIS A 185 -9.32 -1.55 40.30
N GLY A 186 -9.15 -0.38 40.94
CA GLY A 186 -10.19 0.26 41.77
C GLY A 186 -11.06 1.30 41.06
N ASP A 187 -10.80 1.60 39.78
CA ASP A 187 -11.56 2.63 39.06
C ASP A 187 -12.93 2.11 38.59
N PRO A 188 -13.95 2.99 38.51
CA PRO A 188 -15.22 2.64 37.87
C PRO A 188 -15.02 2.19 36.41
N PRO A 189 -15.82 1.22 35.90
CA PRO A 189 -15.65 0.68 34.55
C PRO A 189 -15.66 1.73 33.43
N LEU A 190 -16.45 2.79 33.58
CA LEU A 190 -16.51 3.89 32.61
C LEU A 190 -15.19 4.70 32.57
N VAL A 191 -14.59 4.93 33.75
CA VAL A 191 -13.31 5.64 33.89
C VAL A 191 -12.20 4.78 33.29
N LEU A 192 -12.18 3.48 33.60
CA LEU A 192 -11.24 2.52 33.03
C LEU A 192 -11.31 2.48 31.50
N ALA A 193 -12.53 2.38 30.94
CA ALA A 193 -12.74 2.37 29.50
C ALA A 193 -12.22 3.66 28.83
N SER A 194 -12.46 4.83 29.44
CA SER A 194 -11.94 6.10 28.93
C SER A 194 -10.41 6.15 28.93
N LYS A 195 -9.75 5.67 30.00
CA LYS A 195 -8.28 5.62 30.10
C LYS A 195 -7.67 4.67 29.07
N ILE A 196 -8.28 3.49 28.88
CA ILE A 196 -7.85 2.54 27.84
C ILE A 196 -7.99 3.17 26.45
N GLN A 197 -9.12 3.83 26.17
CA GLN A 197 -9.33 4.50 24.89
C GLN A 197 -8.27 5.60 24.64
N HIS A 198 -7.95 6.42 25.64
CA HIS A 198 -6.91 7.43 25.54
C HIS A 198 -5.54 6.82 25.27
N LEU A 199 -5.19 5.73 25.95
CA LEU A 199 -3.93 5.00 25.74
C LEU A 199 -3.83 4.43 24.32
N VAL A 200 -4.87 3.71 23.87
CA VAL A 200 -4.91 3.14 22.51
C VAL A 200 -4.80 4.23 21.47
N MET A 201 -5.47 5.36 21.69
CA MET A 201 -5.38 6.50 20.78
C MET A 201 -3.96 7.08 20.76
N ALA A 202 -3.32 7.29 21.91
CA ALA A 202 -1.95 7.80 21.98
C ALA A 202 -0.95 6.89 21.25
N LEU A 203 -0.98 5.58 21.52
CA LEU A 203 -0.12 4.58 20.87
C LEU A 203 -0.35 4.52 19.36
N ARG A 204 -1.63 4.58 18.92
CA ARG A 204 -1.96 4.64 17.49
C ARG A 204 -1.37 5.87 16.84
N LEU A 205 -1.48 7.03 17.50
CA LEU A 205 -0.99 8.28 16.94
C LEU A 205 0.54 8.24 16.85
N GLU A 206 1.25 7.81 17.90
CA GLU A 206 2.71 7.61 17.85
C GLU A 206 3.15 6.72 16.68
N ALA A 207 2.48 5.58 16.48
CA ALA A 207 2.79 4.67 15.38
C ALA A 207 2.51 5.30 14.01
N VAL A 208 1.32 5.89 13.82
CA VAL A 208 0.86 6.48 12.55
C VAL A 208 1.67 7.73 12.17
N PHE A 209 2.15 8.48 13.16
CA PHE A 209 2.96 9.67 12.97
C PHE A 209 4.45 9.43 12.97
N SER A 210 4.88 8.19 13.23
CA SER A 210 6.28 7.83 13.13
C SER A 210 6.81 8.12 11.72
N LEU A 211 8.05 8.62 11.65
CA LEU A 211 8.73 8.89 10.39
C LEU A 211 8.79 7.65 9.47
N PRO A 212 9.09 6.43 9.97
CA PRO A 212 9.02 5.21 9.17
C PRO A 212 7.67 4.99 8.50
N TRP A 213 6.57 5.15 9.25
CA TRP A 213 5.22 4.98 8.72
C TRP A 213 4.90 6.00 7.62
N LYS A 214 5.26 7.27 7.84
CA LYS A 214 5.04 8.33 6.85
C LYS A 214 5.88 8.16 5.60
N LEU A 215 7.13 7.72 5.74
CA LEU A 215 7.98 7.40 4.59
C LEU A 215 7.41 6.23 3.78
N HIS A 216 6.86 5.23 4.46
CA HIS A 216 6.21 4.08 3.84
C HIS A 216 4.98 4.48 3.01
N GLU A 217 4.09 5.27 3.59
CA GLU A 217 2.92 5.80 2.87
C GLU A 217 3.32 6.75 1.74
N LEU A 218 4.39 7.55 1.91
CA LEU A 218 4.95 8.37 0.83
C LEU A 218 5.40 7.52 -0.36
N LEU A 219 6.13 6.43 -0.12
CA LEU A 219 6.60 5.54 -1.19
C LEU A 219 5.43 4.93 -1.96
N ARG A 220 4.36 4.50 -1.25
CA ARG A 220 3.13 4.01 -1.88
C ARG A 220 2.48 5.11 -2.73
N ALA A 221 2.26 6.28 -2.14
CA ALA A 221 1.61 7.40 -2.83
C ALA A 221 2.44 7.88 -4.04
N PHE A 222 3.77 7.87 -3.93
CA PHE A 222 4.69 8.21 -5.01
C PHE A 222 4.60 7.19 -6.16
N ALA A 223 4.58 5.89 -5.85
CA ALA A 223 4.41 4.86 -6.86
C ALA A 223 3.06 5.02 -7.61
N MET A 224 2.00 5.41 -6.91
CA MET A 224 0.72 5.74 -7.53
C MET A 224 0.78 7.02 -8.38
N ALA A 225 1.42 8.08 -7.88
CA ALA A 225 1.59 9.35 -8.60
C ALA A 225 2.32 9.14 -9.94
N ASP A 226 3.44 8.42 -9.91
CA ASP A 226 4.21 8.08 -11.10
C ASP A 226 3.41 7.16 -12.04
N ALA A 227 2.66 6.19 -11.49
CA ALA A 227 1.76 5.37 -12.29
C ALA A 227 0.71 6.22 -13.00
N CYS A 228 0.09 7.19 -12.32
CA CYS A 228 -0.88 8.13 -12.93
C CYS A 228 -0.23 9.05 -13.98
N ALA A 229 0.97 9.57 -13.72
CA ALA A 229 1.69 10.43 -14.67
C ALA A 229 2.04 9.66 -15.95
N LEU A 230 2.41 8.39 -15.83
CA LEU A 230 2.63 7.50 -16.97
C LEU A 230 1.41 7.34 -17.88
N LEU A 231 0.20 7.38 -17.32
CA LEU A 231 -1.05 7.26 -18.09
C LEU A 231 -1.36 8.52 -18.90
N ALA A 232 -0.80 9.64 -18.48
CA ALA A 232 -1.07 10.95 -19.06
C ALA A 232 -0.36 11.18 -20.40
N VAL A 233 0.62 10.34 -20.74
CA VAL A 233 1.44 10.50 -21.94
C VAL A 233 0.57 10.31 -23.21
N PRO A 234 0.47 11.34 -24.07
CA PRO A 234 -0.34 11.27 -25.30
C PRO A 234 0.13 10.13 -26.21
N GLY A 235 -0.75 9.14 -26.44
CA GLY A 235 -0.46 7.97 -27.29
C GLY A 235 -0.84 6.64 -26.65
N LEU A 236 -0.66 6.49 -25.33
CA LEU A 236 -1.10 5.30 -24.57
C LEU A 236 -2.61 5.33 -24.25
N SER A 237 -3.20 6.54 -24.26
CA SER A 237 -4.55 6.79 -23.77
C SER A 237 -5.68 6.46 -24.76
N ARG A 238 -5.47 6.66 -26.08
CA ARG A 238 -6.60 6.69 -27.06
C ARG A 238 -7.41 5.40 -27.16
N SER A 239 -6.82 4.23 -26.93
CA SER A 239 -7.54 2.94 -26.98
C SER A 239 -8.15 2.53 -25.64
N ALA A 240 -7.59 2.98 -24.51
CA ALA A 240 -8.11 2.70 -23.17
C ALA A 240 -9.18 3.69 -22.72
N GLN A 241 -9.25 4.87 -23.35
CA GLN A 241 -10.20 5.93 -23.05
C GLN A 241 -11.66 5.55 -23.36
N SER A 242 -11.94 4.74 -24.39
CA SER A 242 -13.32 4.55 -24.87
C SER A 242 -14.30 3.97 -23.84
N GLY A 243 -13.83 3.15 -22.90
CA GLY A 243 -14.68 2.56 -21.84
C GLY A 243 -14.82 3.45 -20.60
N TRP A 244 -13.71 4.00 -20.10
CA TRP A 244 -13.70 4.82 -18.88
C TRP A 244 -14.27 6.22 -19.13
N GLU A 245 -14.11 6.74 -20.34
CA GLU A 245 -14.62 8.06 -20.70
C GLU A 245 -16.13 8.07 -20.96
N SER A 246 -16.75 6.94 -21.29
CA SER A 246 -18.19 6.92 -21.63
C SER A 246 -19.12 7.15 -20.43
N ALA A 247 -18.67 6.93 -19.19
CA ALA A 247 -19.45 7.14 -17.99
C ALA A 247 -18.90 8.31 -17.15
N SER A 248 -19.53 9.49 -17.27
CA SER A 248 -19.14 10.72 -16.56
C SER A 248 -19.06 10.53 -15.04
N LEU A 249 -19.99 9.77 -14.44
CA LEU A 249 -19.97 9.46 -13.02
C LEU A 249 -18.81 8.54 -12.62
N ALA A 250 -18.54 7.48 -13.38
CA ALA A 250 -17.44 6.57 -13.07
C ALA A 250 -16.10 7.30 -13.13
N ARG A 251 -15.95 8.20 -14.12
CA ARG A 251 -14.79 9.09 -14.23
C ARG A 251 -14.68 9.98 -13.00
N LEU A 252 -15.75 10.69 -12.62
CA LEU A 252 -15.80 11.56 -11.44
C LEU A 252 -15.39 10.80 -10.17
N PHE A 253 -16.03 9.68 -9.89
CA PHE A 253 -15.72 8.84 -8.71
C PHE A 253 -14.29 8.32 -8.75
N GLY A 254 -13.79 7.92 -9.92
CA GLY A 254 -12.41 7.48 -10.07
C GLY A 254 -11.40 8.59 -9.78
N HIS A 255 -11.63 9.82 -10.26
CA HIS A 255 -10.76 10.96 -9.93
C HIS A 255 -10.82 11.33 -8.45
N LEU A 256 -12.01 11.28 -7.83
CA LEU A 256 -12.17 11.52 -6.39
C LEU A 256 -11.45 10.46 -5.55
N LEU A 257 -11.65 9.18 -5.88
CA LEU A 257 -11.00 8.07 -5.19
C LEU A 257 -9.47 8.13 -5.34
N LEU A 258 -8.98 8.39 -6.55
CA LEU A 258 -7.55 8.50 -6.81
C LEU A 258 -6.94 9.75 -6.17
N GLY A 259 -7.66 10.88 -6.15
CA GLY A 259 -7.23 12.08 -5.45
C GLY A 259 -7.16 11.90 -3.93
N TRP A 260 -8.04 11.06 -3.36
CA TRP A 260 -7.99 10.67 -1.96
C TRP A 260 -6.80 9.76 -1.65
N LEU A 261 -6.52 8.78 -2.51
CA LEU A 261 -5.38 7.86 -2.34
C LEU A 261 -4.02 8.51 -2.63
N CYS A 262 -3.98 9.45 -3.57
CA CYS A 262 -2.76 10.12 -4.02
C CYS A 262 -3.09 11.57 -4.41
N PRO A 263 -2.80 12.54 -3.53
CA PRO A 263 -3.01 13.96 -3.84
C PRO A 263 -2.25 14.35 -5.10
N GLY A 264 -2.94 14.95 -6.07
CA GLY A 264 -2.39 15.26 -7.39
C GLY A 264 -2.70 14.22 -8.49
N ALA A 265 -3.24 13.04 -8.16
CA ALA A 265 -3.59 12.01 -9.13
C ALA A 265 -4.54 12.50 -10.23
N GLY A 266 -5.53 13.32 -9.87
CA GLY A 266 -6.46 13.88 -10.85
C GLY A 266 -5.76 14.74 -11.91
N GLN A 267 -4.80 15.57 -11.48
CA GLN A 267 -4.00 16.41 -12.37
C GLN A 267 -3.07 15.57 -13.25
N PHE A 268 -2.46 14.51 -12.71
CA PHE A 268 -1.67 13.59 -13.52
C PHE A 268 -2.51 12.98 -14.64
N LEU A 269 -3.68 12.44 -14.33
CA LEU A 269 -4.58 11.86 -15.33
C LEU A 269 -5.06 12.85 -16.40
N GLN A 270 -5.01 14.15 -16.12
CA GLN A 270 -5.34 15.23 -17.05
C GLN A 270 -4.15 15.73 -17.88
N GLY A 271 -2.96 15.11 -17.78
CA GLY A 271 -1.74 15.62 -18.45
C GLY A 271 -1.13 16.84 -17.76
N ARG A 272 -1.61 17.22 -16.58
CA ARG A 272 -1.15 18.41 -15.83
C ARG A 272 -0.09 18.05 -14.79
N GLU A 273 0.98 17.40 -15.25
CA GLU A 273 2.02 16.84 -14.38
C GLU A 273 2.59 17.83 -13.36
N ARG A 274 2.89 19.07 -13.79
CA ARG A 274 3.42 20.11 -12.90
C ARG A 274 2.46 20.43 -11.74
N ALA A 275 1.16 20.45 -12.01
CA ALA A 275 0.15 20.69 -10.97
C ALA A 275 0.01 19.48 -10.04
N GLY A 276 -0.01 18.26 -10.61
CA GLY A 276 -0.03 17.02 -9.83
C GLY A 276 1.13 16.93 -8.85
N TRP A 277 2.37 17.15 -9.32
CA TRP A 277 3.56 17.12 -8.46
C TRP A 277 3.57 18.21 -7.39
N ARG A 278 3.00 19.39 -7.68
CA ARG A 278 2.84 20.44 -6.66
C ARG A 278 1.88 20.03 -5.55
N PHE A 279 0.70 19.52 -5.89
CA PHE A 279 -0.27 19.06 -4.89
C PHE A 279 0.30 17.88 -4.08
N PHE A 280 0.91 16.92 -4.75
CA PHE A 280 1.59 15.78 -4.12
C PHE A 280 2.67 16.26 -3.14
N GLY A 281 3.56 17.14 -3.59
CA GLY A 281 4.68 17.65 -2.81
C GLY A 281 4.25 18.52 -1.63
N MET A 282 3.23 19.37 -1.81
CA MET A 282 2.68 20.18 -0.71
C MET A 282 2.04 19.30 0.36
N PHE A 283 1.21 18.34 -0.04
CA PHE A 283 0.58 17.41 0.90
C PHE A 283 1.62 16.62 1.68
N TRP A 284 2.52 15.92 0.99
CA TRP A 284 3.50 15.06 1.64
C TRP A 284 4.58 15.84 2.37
N GLY A 285 4.99 17.01 1.85
CA GLY A 285 5.90 17.91 2.54
C GLY A 285 5.34 18.36 3.88
N LEU A 286 4.05 18.70 3.95
CA LEU A 286 3.38 19.04 5.20
C LEU A 286 3.31 17.84 6.17
N GLN A 287 2.96 16.65 5.68
CA GLN A 287 2.89 15.43 6.49
C GLN A 287 4.25 15.04 7.07
N LEU A 288 5.32 15.11 6.28
CA LEU A 288 6.68 14.81 6.70
C LEU A 288 7.21 15.87 7.67
N ALA A 289 6.99 17.16 7.38
CA ALA A 289 7.38 18.23 8.28
C ALA A 289 6.69 18.09 9.64
N GLY A 290 5.38 17.80 9.65
CA GLY A 290 4.64 17.51 10.88
C GLY A 290 5.22 16.33 11.65
N ALA A 291 5.50 15.21 10.98
CA ALA A 291 6.08 14.03 11.62
C ALA A 291 7.49 14.30 12.20
N ILE A 292 8.33 15.04 11.49
CA ILE A 292 9.68 15.42 11.96
C ILE A 292 9.59 16.36 13.17
N LEU A 293 8.74 17.38 13.09
CA LEU A 293 8.54 18.32 14.20
C LEU A 293 7.96 17.63 15.43
N PHE A 294 7.05 16.68 15.24
CA PHE A 294 6.50 15.89 16.34
C PHE A 294 7.55 14.96 16.95
N ALA A 295 8.32 14.25 16.14
CA ALA A 295 9.41 13.39 16.62
C ALA A 295 10.54 14.16 17.33
N ALA A 296 10.67 15.46 17.06
CA ALA A 296 11.61 16.36 17.73
C ALA A 296 11.00 17.08 18.95
N ASP A 297 9.80 16.69 19.40
CA ASP A 297 9.03 17.32 20.47
C ASP A 297 8.79 18.83 20.27
N ALA A 298 8.86 19.31 19.02
CA ALA A 298 8.72 20.72 18.69
C ALA A 298 7.24 21.16 18.57
N ILE A 299 6.33 20.22 18.36
CA ILE A 299 4.88 20.47 18.29
C ILE A 299 4.11 19.44 19.12
N SER A 300 2.98 19.87 19.69
CA SER A 300 2.04 18.98 20.35
C SER A 300 1.24 18.15 19.35
N LEU A 301 0.64 17.07 19.84
CA LEU A 301 -0.24 16.19 19.07
C LEU A 301 -1.44 16.94 18.44
N GLU A 302 -2.00 17.93 19.14
CA GLU A 302 -3.09 18.78 18.64
C GLU A 302 -2.65 19.63 17.43
N ARG A 303 -1.43 20.18 17.47
CA ARG A 303 -0.88 20.92 16.33
C ARG A 303 -0.59 19.99 15.16
N LEU A 304 -0.16 18.77 15.44
CA LEU A 304 0.06 17.76 14.43
C LEU A 304 -1.25 17.33 13.75
N SER A 305 -2.34 17.15 14.50
CA SER A 305 -3.65 16.85 13.91
C SER A 305 -4.13 18.01 13.04
N LEU A 306 -3.95 19.26 13.47
CA LEU A 306 -4.27 20.43 12.64
C LEU A 306 -3.49 20.44 11.32
N LEU A 307 -2.19 20.11 11.32
CA LEU A 307 -1.40 19.98 10.09
C LEU A 307 -1.94 18.88 9.18
N GLN A 308 -2.46 17.78 9.74
CA GLN A 308 -3.11 16.74 8.93
C GLN A 308 -4.42 17.20 8.32
N ASP A 309 -5.23 17.95 9.07
CA ASP A 309 -6.49 18.49 8.56
C ASP A 309 -6.24 19.45 7.41
N VAL A 310 -5.21 20.30 7.52
CA VAL A 310 -4.75 21.16 6.42
C VAL A 310 -4.30 20.31 5.22
N GLY A 311 -3.52 19.25 5.43
CA GLY A 311 -3.13 18.33 4.37
C GLY A 311 -4.36 17.69 3.70
N THR A 312 -5.32 17.22 4.47
CA THR A 312 -6.55 16.60 3.98
C THR A 312 -7.39 17.59 3.19
N ALA A 313 -7.51 18.84 3.65
CA ALA A 313 -8.15 19.92 2.93
C ALA A 313 -7.44 20.23 1.60
N LEU A 314 -6.10 20.22 1.56
CA LEU A 314 -5.33 20.36 0.32
C LEU A 314 -5.59 19.22 -0.67
N ALA A 315 -5.66 17.97 -0.19
CA ALA A 315 -5.98 16.82 -1.02
C ALA A 315 -7.40 16.91 -1.59
N ALA A 316 -8.37 17.30 -0.75
CA ALA A 316 -9.75 17.52 -1.18
C ALA A 316 -9.84 18.65 -2.20
N ALA A 317 -9.16 19.78 -1.96
CA ALA A 317 -9.11 20.91 -2.90
C ALA A 317 -8.49 20.51 -4.24
N ALA A 318 -7.42 19.70 -4.23
CA ALA A 318 -6.83 19.15 -5.46
C ALA A 318 -7.82 18.24 -6.21
N GLY A 319 -8.59 17.42 -5.48
CA GLY A 319 -9.65 16.59 -6.06
C GLY A 319 -10.76 17.41 -6.71
N VAL A 320 -11.26 18.43 -6.01
CA VAL A 320 -12.29 19.36 -6.52
C VAL A 320 -11.78 20.12 -7.74
N GLU A 321 -10.54 20.63 -7.69
CA GLU A 321 -9.92 21.34 -8.82
C GLU A 321 -9.80 20.45 -10.05
N ALA A 322 -9.40 19.18 -9.87
CA ALA A 322 -9.38 18.22 -10.96
C ALA A 322 -10.81 18.03 -11.53
N CYS A 323 -11.82 17.87 -10.67
CA CYS A 323 -13.20 17.66 -11.12
C CYS A 323 -13.76 18.85 -11.89
N TRP A 324 -13.58 20.07 -11.39
CA TRP A 324 -14.01 21.31 -12.04
C TRP A 324 -13.45 21.42 -13.47
N ARG A 325 -12.14 21.18 -13.63
CA ARG A 325 -11.47 21.28 -14.94
C ARG A 325 -11.90 20.23 -15.94
N MET A 326 -12.50 19.12 -15.49
CA MET A 326 -13.08 18.15 -16.42
C MET A 326 -14.31 18.72 -17.12
N GLU A 327 -15.12 19.54 -16.45
CA GLU A 327 -16.31 20.16 -17.05
C GLU A 327 -15.93 21.16 -18.14
N ASP A 328 -14.88 21.96 -17.91
CA ASP A 328 -14.37 22.93 -18.89
C ASP A 328 -13.92 22.25 -20.20
N GLY A 329 -13.39 21.02 -20.12
CA GLY A 329 -12.87 20.27 -21.27
C GLY A 329 -13.92 19.47 -22.06
N ILE A 330 -15.16 19.37 -21.58
CA ILE A 330 -16.24 18.64 -22.27
C ILE A 330 -16.83 19.44 -23.44
N ASN A 331 -16.59 20.75 -23.48
CA ASN A 331 -16.89 21.57 -24.64
C ASN A 331 -15.62 21.73 -25.50
N PRO A 332 -15.38 20.86 -26.51
CA PRO A 332 -14.36 21.19 -27.50
C PRO A 332 -14.74 22.55 -28.10
N PRO A 333 -13.79 23.48 -28.30
CA PRO A 333 -14.08 24.70 -29.04
C PRO A 333 -14.71 24.29 -30.38
N PRO A 334 -15.78 24.97 -30.83
CA PRO A 334 -16.42 24.63 -32.10
C PRO A 334 -15.33 24.58 -33.17
N SER A 335 -15.25 23.45 -33.87
CA SER A 335 -14.26 23.25 -34.93
C SER A 335 -14.50 24.30 -36.01
N SER A 336 -13.65 25.32 -36.02
CA SER A 336 -13.53 26.31 -37.10
C SER A 336 -12.77 25.72 -38.28
#